data_AF-A0A0F9JHU1-F1
#
_entry.id   AF-A0A0F9JHU1-F1
#
_cell.length_a   1.000
_cell.length_b   1.000
_cell.length_c   1.000
_cell.angle_alpha   90.00
_cell.angle_beta   90.00
_cell.angle_gamma   90.00
#
_symmetry.space_group_name_H-M   'P 1'
#
loop_
_entity.id
_entity.type
_entity.pdbx_description
1 polymer ?
#
loop_
_entity_poly.entity_id
_entity_poly.type
_entity_poly.pdbx_seq_one_letter_code
_entity_poly.pdbx_strand_id
1 'polypeptide(L)'
;MANADAAFGFRPVANDGGVYTGQTQRCVFLASVGTAAYIGSVVKMQAGAAYAGGYQSVTVATLGDPAYGVVTSFEADPATSLEDQYRKASTLRFALVARCENTLFQVQETGSIGLAGVGFNAAFTTGTGSTVTGLANTELASTSIANTSILDLQVVGGVDSVENDLTASNAVWLVKFNDPQGKPVRTGV
;
A
#
# COMPACT_ATOMS: atom_id res chain seq x y z
N MET A 1 22.83 2.71 13.21
CA MET A 1 22.13 1.81 14.19
C MET A 1 21.35 0.82 13.33
N ALA A 2 21.27 -0.46 13.68
CA ALA A 2 20.50 -1.39 12.85
C ALA A 2 19.00 -1.06 12.95
N ASN A 3 18.31 -0.99 11.81
CA ASN A 3 16.86 -0.77 11.80
C ASN A 3 16.14 -2.03 12.29
N ALA A 4 15.05 -1.85 13.01
CA ALA A 4 14.20 -2.97 13.43
C ALA A 4 13.49 -3.58 12.21
N ASP A 5 13.50 -4.91 12.11
CA ASP A 5 12.65 -5.63 11.16
C ASP A 5 11.22 -5.66 11.69
N ALA A 6 10.37 -4.77 11.18
CA ALA A 6 9.04 -4.51 11.72
C ALA A 6 8.13 -3.91 10.63
N ALA A 7 7.92 -4.69 9.57
CA ALA A 7 7.16 -4.23 8.41
C ALA A 7 5.75 -3.79 8.80
N PHE A 8 5.33 -2.66 8.25
CA PHE A 8 4.08 -1.99 8.62
C PHE A 8 3.18 -1.65 7.43
N GLY A 9 3.55 -2.09 6.22
CA GLY A 9 2.85 -1.75 5.00
C GLY A 9 3.14 -0.33 4.54
N PHE A 10 2.39 0.11 3.53
CA PHE A 10 2.50 1.48 3.03
C PHE A 10 1.73 2.45 3.93
N ARG A 11 2.31 3.62 4.19
CA ARG A 11 1.63 4.72 4.90
C ARG A 11 1.73 6.01 4.09
N PRO A 12 0.63 6.69 3.76
CA PRO A 12 0.70 7.96 3.03
C PRO A 12 1.29 9.04 3.93
N VAL A 13 2.19 9.87 3.39
CA VAL A 13 2.90 10.90 4.17
C VAL A 13 2.82 12.29 3.56
N ALA A 14 2.73 12.39 2.23
CA ALA A 14 2.75 13.66 1.52
C ALA A 14 2.14 13.50 0.12
N ASN A 15 1.96 14.63 -0.57
CA ASN A 15 1.66 14.66 -1.98
C ASN A 15 2.96 14.92 -2.77
N ASP A 16 3.11 14.30 -3.93
CA ASP A 16 4.17 14.54 -4.92
C ASP A 16 3.90 15.87 -5.64
N GLY A 17 4.08 16.96 -4.90
CA GLY A 17 3.71 18.32 -5.28
C GLY A 17 2.33 18.74 -4.78
N GLY A 18 2.15 20.02 -4.44
CA GLY A 18 0.89 20.55 -3.90
C GLY A 18 0.66 20.25 -2.42
N VAL A 19 -0.56 20.57 -1.93
CA VAL A 19 -0.93 20.41 -0.51
C VAL A 19 -1.45 19.00 -0.25
N TYR A 20 -0.91 18.34 0.78
CA TYR A 20 -1.42 17.06 1.24
C TYR A 20 -2.69 17.25 2.09
N THR A 21 -3.81 16.68 1.65
CA THR A 21 -5.12 16.84 2.31
C THR A 21 -5.50 15.64 3.18
N GLY A 22 -4.78 14.51 3.07
CA GLY A 22 -5.12 13.27 3.77
C GLY A 22 -6.44 12.64 3.32
N GLN A 23 -6.98 13.03 2.16
CA GLN A 23 -8.26 12.52 1.70
C GLN A 23 -8.19 11.02 1.39
N THR A 24 -9.19 10.28 1.88
CA THR A 24 -9.39 8.87 1.59
C THR A 24 -10.70 8.64 0.85
N GLN A 25 -10.73 7.67 -0.03
CA GLN A 25 -11.95 7.21 -0.69
C GLN A 25 -12.50 5.97 0.04
N ARG A 26 -13.81 5.96 0.29
CA ARG A 26 -14.50 4.80 0.83
C ARG A 26 -14.67 3.74 -0.26
N CYS A 27 -14.07 2.57 -0.04
CA CYS A 27 -14.13 1.40 -0.91
C CYS A 27 -14.66 0.19 -0.15
N VAL A 28 -14.98 -0.89 -0.87
CA VAL A 28 -15.55 -2.10 -0.28
C VAL A 28 -14.78 -3.34 -0.72
N PHE A 29 -14.49 -4.21 0.24
CA PHE A 29 -14.11 -5.59 -0.03
C PHE A 29 -15.37 -6.45 -0.04
N LEU A 30 -15.64 -7.12 -1.15
CA LEU A 30 -16.81 -8.01 -1.27
C LEU A 30 -16.58 -9.32 -0.51
N ALA A 31 -17.66 -9.94 -0.02
CA ALA A 31 -17.58 -11.26 0.61
C ALA A 31 -17.06 -12.37 -0.33
N SER A 32 -17.11 -12.17 -1.65
CA SER A 32 -16.52 -13.08 -2.64
C SER A 32 -14.99 -12.99 -2.72
N VAL A 33 -14.36 -11.97 -2.14
CA VAL A 33 -12.89 -11.81 -2.17
C VAL A 33 -12.27 -12.72 -1.12
N GLY A 34 -11.51 -13.73 -1.56
CA GLY A 34 -10.90 -14.76 -0.70
C GLY A 34 -9.61 -14.35 0.02
N THR A 35 -9.13 -13.11 -0.15
CA THR A 35 -7.86 -12.64 0.44
C THR A 35 -8.09 -11.72 1.64
N ALA A 36 -7.46 -11.99 2.77
CA ALA A 36 -7.47 -11.05 3.89
C ALA A 36 -6.78 -9.73 3.49
N ALA A 37 -7.21 -8.62 4.09
CA ALA A 37 -6.63 -7.30 3.85
C ALA A 37 -6.35 -6.58 5.17
N TYR A 38 -5.28 -5.80 5.19
CA TYR A 38 -4.75 -5.17 6.39
C TYR A 38 -4.50 -3.68 6.13
N ILE A 39 -4.31 -2.90 7.19
CA ILE A 39 -3.91 -1.50 7.08
C ILE A 39 -2.51 -1.46 6.46
N GLY A 40 -2.32 -0.64 5.44
CA GLY A 40 -1.09 -0.56 4.64
C GLY A 40 -1.01 -1.55 3.47
N SER A 41 -2.04 -2.37 3.25
CA SER A 41 -2.14 -3.21 2.03
C SER A 41 -2.40 -2.35 0.81
N VAL A 42 -1.67 -2.63 -0.28
CA VAL A 42 -1.93 -2.08 -1.61
C VAL A 42 -3.18 -2.77 -2.19
N VAL A 43 -4.07 -1.99 -2.78
CA VAL A 43 -5.32 -2.48 -3.38
C VAL A 43 -5.43 -2.09 -4.84
N LYS A 44 -6.18 -2.88 -5.60
CA LYS A 44 -6.63 -2.61 -6.97
C LYS A 44 -8.15 -2.69 -7.05
N MET A 45 -8.74 -1.95 -7.97
CA MET A 45 -10.17 -2.04 -8.30
C MET A 45 -10.50 -3.42 -8.88
N GLN A 46 -11.69 -3.93 -8.56
CA GLN A 46 -12.25 -5.09 -9.24
C GLN A 46 -13.10 -4.65 -10.44
N ALA A 47 -12.91 -5.33 -11.57
CA ALA A 47 -13.73 -5.11 -12.77
C ALA A 47 -15.22 -5.42 -12.49
N GLY A 48 -16.13 -4.55 -12.93
CA GLY A 48 -17.56 -4.83 -13.00
C GLY A 48 -18.29 -5.10 -11.67
N ALA A 49 -17.72 -4.74 -10.51
CA ALA A 49 -18.20 -5.22 -9.22
C ALA A 49 -18.54 -4.10 -8.21
N ALA A 50 -19.29 -3.06 -8.60
CA ALA A 50 -19.77 -2.08 -7.62
C ALA A 50 -20.68 -2.75 -6.57
N TYR A 51 -20.47 -2.45 -5.29
CA TYR A 51 -21.40 -2.91 -4.25
C TYR A 51 -22.65 -2.01 -4.23
N ALA A 52 -23.73 -2.52 -3.62
CA ALA A 52 -24.95 -1.74 -3.39
C ALA A 52 -24.61 -0.37 -2.78
N GLY A 53 -25.11 0.71 -3.42
CA GLY A 53 -24.75 2.09 -3.07
C GLY A 53 -23.65 2.73 -3.92
N GLY A 54 -23.13 2.04 -4.95
CA GLY A 54 -22.20 2.60 -5.93
C GLY A 54 -20.75 2.69 -5.45
N TYR A 55 -20.39 1.98 -4.37
CA TYR A 55 -19.04 1.96 -3.85
C TYR A 55 -18.11 1.13 -4.73
N GLN A 56 -16.94 1.68 -5.01
CA GLN A 56 -15.88 0.97 -5.73
C GLN A 56 -15.43 -0.25 -4.93
N SER A 57 -15.52 -1.43 -5.54
CA SER A 57 -14.94 -2.63 -4.95
C SER A 57 -13.46 -2.75 -5.23
N VAL A 58 -12.75 -3.30 -4.25
CA VAL A 58 -11.30 -3.47 -4.26
C VAL A 58 -10.90 -4.86 -3.80
N THR A 59 -9.73 -5.29 -4.27
CA THR A 59 -9.03 -6.47 -3.78
C THR A 59 -7.57 -6.12 -3.53
N VAL A 60 -6.86 -6.92 -2.73
CA VAL A 60 -5.42 -6.75 -2.52
C VAL A 60 -4.68 -6.89 -3.86
N ALA A 61 -3.80 -5.94 -4.15
CA ALA A 61 -2.95 -5.94 -5.33
C ALA A 61 -1.73 -6.85 -5.13
N THR A 62 -1.25 -7.43 -6.22
CA THR A 62 -0.02 -8.23 -6.25
C THR A 62 1.02 -7.56 -7.15
N LEU A 63 2.24 -8.07 -7.16
CA LEU A 63 3.33 -7.58 -8.02
C LEU A 63 2.88 -7.42 -9.48
N GLY A 64 3.16 -6.27 -10.08
CA GLY A 64 2.80 -5.96 -11.47
C GLY A 64 1.34 -5.57 -11.67
N ASP A 65 0.50 -5.71 -10.64
CA ASP A 65 -0.83 -5.13 -10.69
C ASP A 65 -0.75 -3.62 -10.56
N PRO A 66 -1.57 -2.89 -11.31
CA PRO A 66 -1.68 -1.47 -11.09
C PRO A 66 -2.37 -1.15 -9.77
N ALA A 67 -1.73 -0.31 -8.98
CA ALA A 67 -2.27 0.11 -7.71
C ALA A 67 -3.44 1.06 -7.91
N TYR A 68 -4.56 0.78 -7.24
CA TYR A 68 -5.57 1.78 -6.97
C TYR A 68 -5.08 2.67 -5.83
N GLY A 69 -4.70 2.10 -4.70
CA GLY A 69 -4.32 2.87 -3.52
C GLY A 69 -3.89 1.98 -2.37
N VAL A 70 -3.85 2.55 -1.17
CA VAL A 70 -3.43 1.86 0.06
C VAL A 70 -4.53 1.97 1.11
N VAL A 71 -4.84 0.86 1.78
CA VAL A 71 -5.80 0.84 2.89
C VAL A 71 -5.23 1.61 4.09
N THR A 72 -5.96 2.61 4.56
CA THR A 72 -5.58 3.42 5.73
C THR A 72 -6.32 3.01 7.00
N SER A 73 -7.56 2.56 6.85
CA SER A 73 -8.39 2.07 7.96
C SER A 73 -9.56 1.25 7.42
N PHE A 74 -10.18 0.49 8.33
CA PHE A 74 -11.44 -0.19 8.08
C PHE A 74 -12.54 0.45 8.91
N GLU A 75 -13.76 0.45 8.36
CA GLU A 75 -14.92 0.82 9.15
C GLU A 75 -15.22 -0.27 10.17
N ALA A 76 -15.73 0.15 11.33
CA ALA A 76 -16.25 -0.76 12.33
C ALA A 76 -17.50 -1.44 11.77
N ASP A 77 -17.58 -2.76 11.91
CA ASP A 77 -18.80 -3.50 11.59
C ASP A 77 -19.56 -3.81 12.89
N PRO A 78 -20.67 -3.10 13.17
CA PRO A 78 -21.44 -3.31 14.38
C PRO A 78 -22.12 -4.69 14.45
N ALA A 79 -22.25 -5.41 13.32
CA ALA A 79 -22.92 -6.70 13.29
C ALA A 79 -21.99 -7.88 13.59
N THR A 80 -20.70 -7.78 13.24
CA THR A 80 -19.80 -8.95 13.27
C THR A 80 -18.45 -8.71 13.93
N SER A 81 -17.91 -7.48 13.92
CA SER A 81 -16.68 -7.19 14.64
C SER A 81 -16.40 -5.68 14.79
N LEU A 82 -16.65 -5.17 15.99
CA LEU A 82 -16.27 -3.82 16.40
C LEU A 82 -14.76 -3.72 16.71
N GLU A 83 -14.09 -4.84 16.97
CA GLU A 83 -12.69 -4.87 17.42
C GLU A 83 -11.71 -5.27 16.32
N ASP A 84 -12.16 -5.90 15.23
CA ASP A 84 -11.26 -6.34 14.17
C ASP A 84 -10.56 -5.13 13.53
N GLN A 85 -9.23 -5.07 13.63
CA GLN A 85 -8.41 -4.03 12.99
C GLN A 85 -8.10 -4.32 11.51
N TYR A 86 -8.50 -5.48 11.00
CA TYR A 86 -8.24 -5.95 9.63
C TYR A 86 -9.45 -6.68 9.02
N ARG A 87 -9.47 -6.82 7.70
CA ARG A 87 -10.51 -7.56 6.99
C ARG A 87 -10.13 -9.03 6.86
N LYS A 88 -10.91 -9.92 7.47
CA LYS A 88 -10.84 -11.37 7.26
C LYS A 88 -11.22 -11.73 5.82
N ALA A 89 -10.63 -12.80 5.30
CA ALA A 89 -11.01 -13.34 4.00
C ALA A 89 -12.51 -13.63 3.92
N SER A 90 -13.07 -13.50 2.72
CA SER A 90 -14.48 -13.78 2.41
C SER A 90 -15.52 -13.05 3.28
N THR A 91 -15.14 -11.93 3.88
CA THR A 91 -16.01 -11.09 4.70
C THR A 91 -16.25 -9.75 4.01
N LEU A 92 -17.50 -9.29 3.96
CA LEU A 92 -17.78 -7.97 3.42
C LEU A 92 -17.29 -6.90 4.40
N ARG A 93 -16.51 -5.92 3.93
CA ARG A 93 -16.06 -4.81 4.79
C ARG A 93 -15.74 -3.56 4.00
N PHE A 94 -16.08 -2.40 4.57
CA PHE A 94 -15.69 -1.10 4.03
C PHE A 94 -14.31 -0.68 4.54
N ALA A 95 -13.54 -0.05 3.65
CA ALA A 95 -12.20 0.43 3.93
C ALA A 95 -12.03 1.85 3.39
N LEU A 96 -11.26 2.67 4.11
CA LEU A 96 -10.80 3.96 3.63
C LEU A 96 -9.46 3.78 2.91
N VAL A 97 -9.41 4.17 1.64
CA VAL A 97 -8.25 3.98 0.76
C VAL A 97 -7.66 5.33 0.40
N ALA A 98 -6.38 5.53 0.69
CA ALA A 98 -5.61 6.65 0.14
C ALA A 98 -5.30 6.34 -1.33
N ARG A 99 -5.74 7.19 -2.25
CA ARG A 99 -5.42 7.08 -3.68
C ARG A 99 -3.90 7.11 -3.85
N CYS A 100 -3.34 6.27 -4.73
CA CYS A 100 -1.90 6.32 -4.99
C CYS A 100 -1.48 7.43 -5.97
N GLU A 101 -2.44 8.03 -6.69
CA GLU A 101 -2.18 9.15 -7.60
C GLU A 101 -1.59 10.33 -6.84
N ASN A 102 -0.39 10.73 -7.25
CA ASN A 102 0.39 11.82 -6.66
C ASN A 102 0.63 11.69 -5.15
N THR A 103 0.43 10.53 -4.53
CA THR A 103 0.67 10.37 -3.09
C THR A 103 2.02 9.70 -2.86
N LEU A 104 2.80 10.27 -1.95
CA LEU A 104 4.04 9.68 -1.45
C LEU A 104 3.72 8.80 -0.25
N PHE A 105 4.32 7.62 -0.23
CA PHE A 105 4.16 6.64 0.84
C PHE A 105 5.51 6.33 1.48
N GLN A 106 5.51 6.12 2.79
CA GLN A 106 6.62 5.47 3.46
C GLN A 106 6.37 3.96 3.56
N VAL A 107 7.43 3.18 3.39
CA VAL A 107 7.40 1.72 3.52
C VAL A 107 8.79 1.21 3.93
N GLN A 108 8.82 0.14 4.70
CA GLN A 108 10.07 -0.55 5.04
C GLN A 108 10.53 -1.44 3.89
N GLU A 109 11.83 -1.58 3.71
CA GLU A 109 12.41 -2.55 2.78
C GLU A 109 12.68 -3.93 3.41
N THR A 110 12.76 -4.97 2.57
CA THR A 110 13.01 -6.37 3.00
C THR A 110 14.48 -6.71 3.27
N GLY A 111 15.40 -5.78 3.05
CA GLY A 111 16.83 -6.03 2.91
C GLY A 111 17.60 -4.73 2.95
N SER A 112 18.60 -4.54 2.09
CA SER A 112 19.39 -3.30 2.02
C SER A 112 19.49 -2.80 0.58
N ILE A 113 18.76 -1.74 0.26
CA ILE A 113 18.80 -1.00 -1.01
C ILE A 113 20.02 -0.07 -1.02
N GLY A 114 20.28 0.59 0.10
CA GLY A 114 21.33 1.61 0.23
C GLY A 114 21.06 2.89 -0.57
N LEU A 115 21.87 3.92 -0.34
CA LEU A 115 21.67 5.25 -0.93
C LEU A 115 21.68 5.28 -2.47
N ALA A 116 22.37 4.33 -3.10
CA ALA A 116 22.46 4.23 -4.56
C ALA A 116 21.13 3.84 -5.23
N GLY A 117 20.16 3.29 -4.48
CA GLY A 117 18.85 2.94 -5.02
C GLY A 117 17.87 4.13 -5.12
N VAL A 118 18.22 5.30 -4.59
CA VAL A 118 17.37 6.49 -4.73
C VAL A 118 17.24 6.88 -6.21
N GLY A 119 16.02 7.09 -6.66
CA GLY A 119 15.68 7.37 -8.06
C GLY A 119 15.46 6.12 -8.93
N PHE A 120 15.84 4.93 -8.45
CA PHE A 120 15.57 3.67 -9.13
C PHE A 120 14.14 3.19 -8.85
N ASN A 121 13.70 2.22 -9.65
CA ASN A 121 12.41 1.57 -9.44
C ASN A 121 12.58 0.26 -8.68
N ALA A 122 11.51 -0.16 -8.02
CA ALA A 122 11.44 -1.39 -7.25
C ALA A 122 10.03 -1.99 -7.31
N ALA A 123 9.96 -3.30 -7.10
CA ALA A 123 8.73 -4.00 -6.78
C ALA A 123 8.40 -3.85 -5.29
N PHE A 124 7.15 -4.13 -4.94
CA PHE A 124 6.78 -4.44 -3.56
C PHE A 124 6.56 -5.95 -3.38
N THR A 125 6.77 -6.42 -2.16
CA THR A 125 6.39 -7.78 -1.75
C THR A 125 5.19 -7.71 -0.82
N THR A 126 4.31 -8.70 -0.90
CA THR A 126 3.19 -8.85 0.03
C THR A 126 3.45 -10.05 0.95
N GLY A 127 3.50 -9.80 2.26
CA GLY A 127 3.50 -10.83 3.29
C GLY A 127 2.14 -11.00 3.96
N THR A 128 2.06 -11.95 4.88
CA THR A 128 0.87 -12.12 5.75
C THR A 128 0.86 -10.99 6.78
N GLY A 129 -0.22 -10.21 6.83
CA GLY A 129 -0.38 -9.16 7.83
C GLY A 129 -0.63 -9.72 9.23
N SER A 130 -0.45 -8.87 10.25
CA SER A 130 -0.66 -9.22 11.64
C SER A 130 -2.13 -9.09 12.02
N THR A 131 -2.71 -10.16 12.57
CA THR A 131 -4.08 -10.14 13.11
C THR A 131 -4.16 -9.44 14.48
N VAL A 132 -3.01 -9.17 15.10
CA VAL A 132 -2.91 -8.47 16.40
C VAL A 132 -2.87 -6.96 16.21
N THR A 133 -2.07 -6.46 15.27
CA THR A 133 -1.94 -5.01 15.01
C THR A 133 -2.79 -4.52 13.84
N GLY A 134 -3.33 -5.44 13.04
CA GLY A 134 -4.06 -5.12 11.81
C GLY A 134 -3.19 -4.58 10.69
N LEU A 135 -1.86 -4.55 10.84
CA LEU A 135 -0.93 -4.01 9.85
C LEU A 135 -0.53 -5.04 8.79
N ALA A 136 -0.35 -4.57 7.57
CA ALA A 136 0.14 -5.37 6.46
C ALA A 136 1.65 -5.59 6.60
N ASN A 137 2.13 -6.78 6.23
CA ASN A 137 3.55 -7.07 6.09
C ASN A 137 3.99 -6.84 4.64
N THR A 138 3.59 -5.69 4.07
CA THR A 138 3.94 -5.30 2.70
C THR A 138 5.17 -4.42 2.73
N GLU A 139 6.15 -4.73 1.89
CA GLU A 139 7.49 -4.15 1.96
C GLU A 139 8.02 -3.78 0.58
N LEU A 140 9.01 -2.91 0.54
CA LEU A 140 9.80 -2.61 -0.65
C LEU A 140 10.82 -3.73 -0.89
N ALA A 141 10.78 -4.34 -2.08
CA ALA A 141 11.62 -5.49 -2.39
C ALA A 141 13.06 -5.04 -2.72
N SER A 142 13.99 -5.11 -1.77
CA SER A 142 15.36 -4.61 -1.96
C SER A 142 16.11 -5.29 -3.11
N THR A 143 15.80 -6.57 -3.38
CA THR A 143 16.42 -7.35 -4.46
C THR A 143 15.90 -7.01 -5.87
N SER A 144 14.84 -6.20 -5.95
CA SER A 144 14.20 -5.84 -7.21
C SER A 144 14.66 -4.51 -7.80
N ILE A 145 15.53 -3.79 -7.09
CA ILE A 145 15.99 -2.45 -7.50
C ILE A 145 16.58 -2.50 -8.91
N ALA A 146 15.94 -1.79 -9.83
CA ALA A 146 16.41 -1.68 -11.20
C ALA A 146 15.93 -0.40 -11.88
N ASN A 147 16.65 0.04 -12.90
CA ASN A 147 16.23 1.14 -13.77
C ASN A 147 15.39 0.61 -14.92
N THR A 148 14.20 0.09 -14.61
CA THR A 148 13.24 -0.44 -15.60
C THR A 148 11.84 0.11 -15.35
N SER A 149 11.06 0.28 -16.42
CA SER A 149 9.73 0.88 -16.36
C SER A 149 8.61 -0.08 -15.94
N ILE A 150 8.92 -1.36 -15.71
CA ILE A 150 7.93 -2.40 -15.39
C ILE A 150 7.68 -2.56 -13.89
N LEU A 151 8.50 -1.92 -13.05
CA LEU A 151 8.45 -2.04 -11.60
C LEU A 151 7.44 -1.06 -11.00
N ASP A 152 6.74 -1.53 -9.96
CA ASP A 152 5.54 -0.88 -9.44
C ASP A 152 5.80 0.49 -8.78
N LEU A 153 6.99 0.66 -8.21
CA LEU A 153 7.36 1.79 -7.37
C LEU A 153 8.59 2.51 -7.90
N GLN A 154 8.65 3.81 -7.64
CA GLN A 154 9.88 4.60 -7.69
C GLN A 154 10.32 4.98 -6.27
N VAL A 155 11.59 4.79 -5.97
CA VAL A 155 12.22 5.26 -4.72
C VAL A 155 12.51 6.75 -4.85
N VAL A 156 11.80 7.58 -4.09
CA VAL A 156 11.92 9.04 -4.13
C VAL A 156 13.04 9.52 -3.21
N GLY A 157 13.20 8.89 -2.05
CA GLY A 157 14.23 9.24 -1.08
C GLY A 157 14.12 8.38 0.18
N GLY A 158 15.03 8.59 1.14
CA GLY A 158 14.93 7.99 2.47
C GLY A 158 14.05 8.83 3.40
N VAL A 159 13.41 8.19 4.38
CA VAL A 159 12.70 8.92 5.44
C VAL A 159 13.71 9.43 6.47
N ASP A 160 13.69 10.74 6.74
CA ASP A 160 14.56 11.34 7.76
C ASP A 160 13.99 11.09 9.17
N SER A 161 14.60 10.17 9.89
CA SER A 161 14.29 9.85 11.28
C SER A 161 15.54 9.34 11.98
N VAL A 162 15.69 9.65 13.27
CA VAL A 162 16.83 9.19 14.09
C VAL A 162 16.90 7.66 14.18
N GLU A 163 15.76 6.97 14.01
CA GLU A 163 15.66 5.52 14.06
C GLU A 163 15.82 4.85 12.69
N ASN A 164 16.10 5.62 11.63
CA ASN A 164 16.22 5.13 10.26
C ASN A 164 17.64 5.32 9.71
N ASP A 165 18.42 4.24 9.70
CA ASP A 165 19.74 4.16 9.08
C ASP A 165 19.61 3.69 7.63
N LEU A 166 19.66 4.62 6.67
CA LEU A 166 19.55 4.35 5.24
C LEU A 166 20.71 3.52 4.65
N THR A 167 21.75 3.25 5.45
CA THR A 167 22.90 2.41 5.04
C THR A 167 22.80 0.98 5.57
N ALA A 168 21.82 0.70 6.43
CA ALA A 168 21.58 -0.61 7.00
C ALA A 168 20.35 -1.28 6.37
N SER A 169 20.19 -2.58 6.63
CA SER A 169 18.98 -3.28 6.21
C SER A 169 17.72 -2.74 6.89
N ASN A 170 16.56 -3.02 6.29
CA ASN A 170 15.23 -2.71 6.79
C ASN A 170 14.99 -1.20 6.98
N ALA A 171 15.66 -0.38 6.17
CA ALA A 171 15.44 1.06 6.16
C ALA A 171 14.05 1.43 5.63
N VAL A 172 13.59 2.60 6.03
CA VAL A 172 12.30 3.14 5.62
C VAL A 172 12.52 4.14 4.48
N TRP A 173 11.83 3.89 3.37
CA TRP A 173 11.95 4.64 2.13
C TRP A 173 10.66 5.37 1.81
N LEU A 174 10.81 6.56 1.22
CA LEU A 174 9.75 7.33 0.60
C LEU A 174 9.62 6.88 -0.86
N VAL A 175 8.43 6.43 -1.25
CA VAL A 175 8.16 5.86 -2.56
C VAL A 175 6.88 6.42 -3.15
N LYS A 176 6.75 6.29 -4.48
CA LYS A 176 5.50 6.53 -5.21
C LYS A 176 5.21 5.40 -6.17
N PHE A 177 3.93 5.23 -6.52
CA PHE A 177 3.51 4.22 -7.49
C PHE A 177 3.69 4.73 -8.93
N ASN A 178 4.33 3.93 -9.78
CA ASN A 178 4.58 4.24 -11.18
C ASN A 178 3.35 4.05 -12.08
N ASP A 179 2.48 3.09 -11.75
CA ASP A 179 1.29 2.77 -12.55
C ASP A 179 -0.03 2.81 -11.75
N PRO A 180 -0.53 4.01 -11.37
CA PRO A 180 -1.82 4.15 -10.73
C PRO A 180 -2.99 3.78 -11.67
N GLN A 181 -4.05 3.18 -11.13
CA GLN A 181 -5.23 2.77 -11.92
C GLN A 181 -6.11 3.93 -12.43
N GLY A 182 -6.19 5.06 -11.73
CA GLY A 182 -7.04 6.18 -12.18
C GLY A 182 -6.33 7.21 -13.06
N LYS A 183 -5.14 6.88 -13.61
CA LYS A 183 -4.46 7.77 -14.55
C LYS A 183 -5.28 7.94 -15.85
N PRO A 184 -5.34 9.14 -16.45
CA PRO A 184 -6.24 9.46 -17.58
C PRO A 184 -6.10 8.61 -18.85
N VAL A 185 -4.98 7.90 -19.03
CA VAL A 185 -4.67 7.12 -20.25
C VAL A 185 -4.98 5.62 -20.05
N ARG A 186 -5.42 5.22 -18.86
CA ARG A 186 -5.77 3.83 -18.59
C ARG A 186 -7.21 3.54 -19.01
N THR A 187 -7.43 2.41 -19.68
CA THR A 187 -8.78 1.86 -19.87
C THR A 187 -9.38 1.56 -18.48
N GLY A 188 -10.67 1.90 -18.30
CA GLY A 188 -11.41 1.54 -17.10
C GLY A 188 -11.36 0.02 -16.84
N VAL A 189 -11.41 -0.35 -15.56
CA VAL A 189 -11.32 -1.74 -15.10
C VAL A 189 -12.69 -2.41 -15.14
#